data_AF-A0A1X0I9B8-F1
#
_entry.id   AF-A0A1X0I9B8-F1
#
_cell.length_a   1.000
_cell.length_b   1.000
_cell.length_c   1.000
_cell.angle_alpha   90.00
_cell.angle_beta   90.00
_cell.angle_gamma   90.00
#
_symmetry.space_group_name_H-M   'P 1'
#
loop_
_entity.id
_entity.type
_entity.pdbx_description
1 polymer ?
#
loop_
_entity_poly.entity_id
_entity_poly.type
_entity_poly.pdbx_seq_one_letter_code
_entity_poly.pdbx_strand_id
1 'polypeptide(L)' 'MSRKIAGKIFSTPEGAGVTPPTAEELAKARKSFDEFQAEVNAVADEDRATEVSPKFWDDISGTEYDPRRKGS' A
#
# COMPACT_ATOMS: atom_id res chain seq x y z
N MET A 1 -15.94 10.73 -11.23
CA MET A 1 -15.44 9.96 -10.09
C MET A 1 -16.57 9.73 -9.09
N SER A 2 -16.94 8.48 -8.78
CA SER A 2 -17.96 8.20 -7.76
C SER A 2 -17.38 8.44 -6.36
N ARG A 3 -18.16 9.04 -5.47
CA ARG A 3 -17.76 9.37 -4.08
C ARG A 3 -17.49 8.14 -3.19
N LYS A 4 -17.96 6.96 -3.63
CA LYS A 4 -17.79 5.67 -2.95
C LYS A 4 -17.31 4.61 -3.94
N ILE A 5 -16.25 3.88 -3.58
CA ILE A 5 -15.71 2.74 -4.33
C ILE A 5 -15.27 1.68 -3.32
N ALA A 6 -15.72 0.43 -3.46
CA ALA A 6 -15.35 -0.69 -2.58
C ALA A 6 -15.49 -0.37 -1.07
N GLY A 7 -16.59 0.29 -0.67
CA GLY A 7 -16.85 0.70 0.71
C GLY A 7 -16.03 1.90 1.20
N LYS A 8 -15.04 2.38 0.43
CA LYS A 8 -14.24 3.56 0.76
C LYS A 8 -14.91 4.83 0.26
N ILE A 9 -14.89 5.87 1.09
CA ILE A 9 -15.37 7.21 0.74
C ILE A 9 -14.16 8.06 0.35
N PHE A 10 -14.21 8.65 -0.84
CA PHE A 10 -13.18 9.58 -1.30
C PHE A 10 -13.69 11.00 -1.10
N SER A 11 -12.93 11.81 -0.38
CA SER A 11 -13.21 13.21 -0.09
C SER A 11 -12.00 14.08 -0.37
N THR A 12 -12.24 15.37 -0.59
CA THR A 12 -11.17 16.38 -0.59
C THR A 12 -10.66 16.60 0.85
N PRO A 13 -9.45 17.14 1.04
CA PRO A 13 -8.94 17.47 2.38
C PRO A 13 -9.90 18.34 3.19
N GLU A 14 -10.52 19.33 2.55
CA GLU A 14 -11.52 20.22 3.18
C GLU A 14 -12.77 19.44 3.59
N GLY A 15 -13.24 18.53 2.74
CA GLY A 15 -14.37 17.66 3.03
C GLY A 15 -14.08 16.60 4.10
N ALA A 16 -12.80 16.31 4.36
CA ALA A 16 -12.34 15.41 5.41
C ALA A 16 -12.01 16.16 6.72
N GLY A 17 -11.98 17.51 6.70
CA GLY A 17 -11.50 18.31 7.82
C GLY A 17 -10.02 18.12 8.11
N VAL A 18 -9.23 17.71 7.11
CA VAL A 18 -7.80 17.42 7.25
C VAL A 18 -7.00 18.58 6.67
N THR A 19 -6.05 19.09 7.46
CA THR A 19 -5.11 20.10 6.98
C THR A 19 -4.05 19.45 6.10
N PRO A 20 -3.68 20.07 4.95
CA PRO A 20 -2.53 19.63 4.18
C PRO A 20 -1.26 19.60 5.05
N PRO A 21 -0.33 18.66 4.80
CA PRO A 21 0.93 18.59 5.53
C PRO A 21 1.75 19.87 5.37
N THR A 22 2.40 20.28 6.45
CA THR A 22 3.33 21.39 6.47
C THR A 22 4.65 21.03 5.77
N ALA A 23 5.45 22.05 5.41
CA ALA A 23 6.75 21.85 4.80
C ALA A 23 7.71 21.02 5.69
N GLU A 24 7.63 21.18 7.01
CA GLU A 24 8.43 20.42 7.96
C GLU A 24 8.01 18.94 8.01
N GLU A 25 6.70 18.66 8.00
CA GLU A 25 6.18 17.30 7.94
C GLU A 25 6.56 16.61 6.63
N LEU A 26 6.52 17.34 5.51
CA LEU A 26 6.96 16.83 4.22
C LEU A 26 8.47 16.54 4.21
N ALA A 27 9.30 17.43 4.78
CA ALA A 27 10.74 17.22 4.87
C ALA A 27 11.07 16.00 5.75
N LYS A 28 10.38 15.83 6.88
CA LYS A 28 10.52 14.67 7.76
C LYS A 28 10.12 13.38 7.04
N ALA A 29 8.96 13.38 6.39
CA ALA A 29 8.50 12.23 5.62
C ALA A 29 9.50 11.88 4.52
N ARG A 30 10.02 12.89 3.81
CA ARG A 30 11.01 12.68 2.75
C ARG A 30 12.28 12.03 3.28
N LYS A 31 12.80 12.52 4.41
CA LYS A 31 13.97 11.92 5.05
C LYS A 31 13.75 10.45 5.40
N SER A 32 12.61 10.11 6.00
CA SER A 32 12.29 8.72 6.33
C SER A 32 12.17 7.82 5.10
N PHE A 33 11.64 8.34 3.99
CA PHE A 33 11.61 7.61 2.72
C PHE A 33 13.00 7.40 2.14
N ASP A 34 13.87 8.40 2.18
CA ASP A 34 15.24 8.29 1.66
C ASP A 34 16.06 7.30 2.51
N GLU A 35 15.88 7.26 3.83
CA GLU A 35 16.47 6.26 4.74
C GLU A 35 16.03 4.85 4.39
N PHE A 36 14.72 4.61 4.25
CA PHE A 36 14.19 3.31 3.85
C PHE A 36 14.71 2.87 2.49
N GLN A 37 14.77 3.79 1.51
CA GLN A 37 15.30 3.47 0.19
C GLN A 37 16.77 3.08 0.23
N ALA A 38 17.57 3.71 1.09
CA ALA A 38 18.96 3.35 1.30
C ALA A 38 19.09 1.92 1.84
N GLU A 39 18.25 1.52 2.81
CA GLU A 39 18.22 0.15 3.33
C GLU A 39 17.85 -0.87 2.26
N VAL A 40 16.81 -0.60 1.47
CA VAL A 40 16.39 -1.47 0.37
C VAL A 40 17.49 -1.60 -0.70
N ASN A 41 18.14 -0.48 -1.04
CA ASN A 41 19.20 -0.48 -2.04
C ASN A 41 20.48 -1.20 -1.58
N ALA A 42 20.72 -1.25 -0.27
CA ALA A 42 21.85 -1.96 0.32
C ALA A 42 21.70 -3.48 0.29
N VAL A 43 20.49 -4.01 0.02
CA VAL A 43 20.26 -5.44 -0.18
C VAL A 43 21.01 -5.90 -1.43
N ALA A 44 21.91 -6.86 -1.24
CA ALA A 44 22.70 -7.48 -2.31
C ALA A 44 21.78 -8.15 -3.34
N ASP A 45 22.19 -8.18 -4.60
CA ASP A 45 21.34 -8.69 -5.68
C ASP A 45 21.00 -10.18 -5.48
N GLU A 46 21.88 -10.95 -4.85
CA GLU A 46 21.68 -12.36 -4.53
C GLU A 46 20.61 -12.58 -3.44
N ASP A 47 20.43 -11.61 -2.55
CA ASP A 47 19.46 -11.64 -1.45
C ASP A 47 18.12 -11.02 -1.84
N ARG A 48 18.02 -10.41 -3.04
CA ARG A 48 16.76 -9.87 -3.57
C ARG A 48 15.87 -11.03 -4.01
N ALA A 49 14.69 -11.12 -3.42
CA ALA A 49 13.67 -12.07 -3.85
C ALA A 49 13.22 -11.76 -5.29
N THR A 50 13.75 -12.50 -6.26
CA THR A 50 13.37 -12.42 -7.68
C THR A 50 12.13 -13.27 -7.99
N GLU A 51 11.91 -14.32 -7.22
CA GLU A 51 10.76 -15.21 -7.30
C GLU A 51 9.85 -15.02 -6.09
N VAL A 52 8.68 -14.43 -6.31
CA VAL A 52 7.63 -14.31 -5.29
C VAL A 52 6.57 -15.38 -5.52
N SER A 53 6.19 -16.07 -4.44
CA SER A 53 5.11 -17.07 -4.50
C SER A 53 3.84 -16.42 -5.07
N PRO A 54 3.06 -17.11 -5.93
CA PRO A 54 1.76 -16.63 -6.38
C PRO A 54 0.81 -16.26 -5.23
N LYS A 55 0.97 -16.90 -4.05
CA LYS A 55 0.22 -16.56 -2.83
C LYS A 55 0.45 -15.13 -2.36
N PHE A 56 1.64 -14.56 -2.63
CA PHE A 56 1.99 -13.19 -2.27
C PHE A 56 1.04 -12.17 -2.91
N TRP A 57 0.64 -12.42 -4.16
CA TRP A 57 -0.30 -11.59 -4.91
C TRP A 57 -1.77 -11.99 -4.73
N ASP A 58 -2.01 -13.05 -3.97
CA ASP A 58 -3.31 -13.68 -3.83
C ASP A 58 -3.82 -13.46 -2.40
N ASP A 59 -4.46 -12.30 -2.25
CA ASP A 59 -5.08 -11.79 -1.03
C ASP A 59 -6.46 -12.42 -0.76
N ILE A 60 -7.13 -12.93 -1.80
CA ILE A 60 -8.50 -13.44 -1.70
C ILE A 60 -8.60 -14.94 -1.44
N SER A 61 -7.61 -15.76 -1.82
CA SER A 61 -7.73 -17.21 -1.65
C SER A 61 -7.83 -17.63 -0.19
N GLY A 62 -8.82 -18.48 0.10
CA GLY A 62 -9.15 -18.92 1.46
C GLY A 62 -10.02 -17.94 2.25
N THR A 63 -10.28 -16.72 1.75
CA THR A 63 -11.24 -15.78 2.37
C THR A 63 -12.66 -16.04 1.89
N GLU A 64 -13.65 -15.33 2.45
CA GLU A 64 -15.03 -15.30 1.97
C GLU A 64 -15.20 -14.75 0.54
N TYR A 65 -14.16 -14.10 0.00
CA TYR A 65 -14.11 -13.58 -1.37
C TYR A 65 -13.47 -14.56 -2.37
N ASP A 66 -12.97 -15.72 -1.92
CA ASP A 66 -12.39 -16.73 -2.81
C ASP A 66 -13.48 -17.34 -3.72
N PRO A 67 -13.42 -17.14 -5.05
CA PRO A 67 -14.43 -17.68 -5.96
C PRO A 67 -14.47 -19.21 -5.96
N ARG A 68 -13.38 -19.88 -5.56
CA ARG A 68 -13.28 -21.35 -5.49
C ARG A 68 -14.01 -21.92 -4.28
N ARG A 69 -14.36 -21.10 -3.26
CA ARG A 69 -15.18 -21.54 -2.12
C ARG A 69 -16.67 -21.65 -2.45
N LYS A 70 -17.16 -21.02 -3.54
CA LYS A 70 -18.59 -21.04 -3.88
C LYS A 70 -19.07 -22.30 -4.60
N GLY A 71 -18.36 -23.42 -4.49
CA GLY A 71 -18.64 -24.64 -5.25
C GLY A 71 -18.47 -25.96 -4.51
N SER A 72 -18.55 -25.99 -3.17
CA SER A 72 -18.62 -27.25 -2.40
C SER A 72 -19.95 -27.38 -1.66
#